data_AF-A0A355F3M5-F1
#
_entry.id   AF-A0A355F3M5-F1
#
_cell.length_a   1.000
_cell.length_b   1.000
_cell.length_c   1.000
_cell.angle_alpha   90.00
_cell.angle_beta   90.00
_cell.angle_gamma   90.00
#
_symmetry.space_group_name_H-M   'P 1'
#
loop_
_entity.id
_entity.type
_entity.pdbx_description
1 polymer ?
#
loop_
_entity_poly.entity_id
_entity_poly.type
_entity_poly.pdbx_seq_one_letter_code
_entity_poly.pdbx_strand_id
1 'polypeptide(L)'
;MRPAPRPPSAAFALVLFGLLLAVSLAWSAGRAARRIGQAWVHAGESRLEERSRHFGPAYALAIEEIRRTIPPDGVYALVDADADEKGGVLWVRFDLAPRRATYLGFLHDLNRPRTVRQRLVRDARWVIVASAERPPVLYERQAFLAELHAGRVR
;
A
#
# COMPACT_ATOMS: atom_id res chain seq x y z
N MET A 1 47.01 -35.79 30.37
CA MET A 1 46.53 -35.46 29.01
C MET A 1 45.06 -35.88 28.93
N ARG A 2 44.11 -34.94 28.95
CA ARG A 2 42.66 -35.28 28.87
C ARG A 2 42.28 -35.48 27.39
N PRO A 3 41.58 -36.57 27.01
CA PRO A 3 41.15 -36.79 25.64
C PRO A 3 40.16 -35.70 25.20
N ALA A 4 40.32 -35.20 23.98
CA ALA A 4 39.42 -34.23 23.39
C ALA A 4 38.02 -34.85 23.18
N PRO A 5 36.92 -34.11 23.41
CA PRO A 5 35.57 -34.61 23.20
C PRO A 5 35.36 -34.98 21.73
N ARG A 6 34.82 -36.17 21.47
CA ARG A 6 34.49 -36.61 20.11
C ARG A 6 33.38 -35.71 19.54
N PRO A 7 33.47 -35.29 18.27
CA PRO A 7 32.39 -34.53 17.64
C PRO A 7 31.11 -35.37 17.63
N PRO A 8 29.93 -34.75 17.80
CA PRO A 8 28.66 -35.47 17.67
C PRO A 8 28.60 -36.16 16.30
N SER A 9 28.09 -37.38 16.26
CA SER A 9 27.99 -38.15 15.01
C SER A 9 27.08 -37.42 14.02
N ALA A 10 27.42 -37.45 12.72
CA ALA A 10 26.62 -36.82 11.67
C ALA A 10 25.16 -37.30 11.68
N ALA A 11 24.92 -38.55 12.10
CA ALA A 11 23.58 -39.09 12.29
C ALA A 11 22.76 -38.33 13.35
N PHE A 12 23.37 -37.94 14.48
CA PHE A 12 22.69 -37.15 15.50
C PHE A 12 22.32 -35.76 14.98
N ALA A 13 23.22 -35.12 14.24
CA ALA A 13 22.95 -33.82 13.62
C ALA A 13 21.80 -33.89 12.59
N LEU A 14 21.75 -34.94 11.76
CA LEU A 14 20.68 -35.14 10.78
C LEU A 14 19.32 -35.39 11.44
N VAL A 15 19.28 -36.21 12.51
CA VAL A 15 18.05 -36.46 13.27
C VAL A 15 17.55 -35.17 13.92
N LEU A 16 18.45 -34.41 14.56
CA LEU A 16 18.09 -33.14 15.18
C LEU A 16 17.58 -32.12 14.16
N PHE A 17 18.24 -32.03 12.99
CA PHE A 17 17.82 -31.16 11.90
C PHE A 17 16.43 -31.55 11.37
N GLY A 18 16.19 -32.84 11.12
CA GLY A 18 14.89 -33.34 10.67
C GLY A 18 13.77 -33.03 11.67
N LEU A 19 14.05 -33.19 12.96
CA LEU A 19 13.11 -32.85 14.03
C LEU A 19 12.79 -31.35 14.05
N LEU A 20 13.82 -30.49 14.00
CA LEU A 20 13.65 -29.04 13.96
C LEU A 20 12.84 -28.61 12.73
N LEU A 21 13.11 -29.22 11.57
CA LEU A 21 12.38 -28.94 10.34
C LEU A 21 10.91 -29.32 10.47
N ALA A 22 10.62 -30.51 10.99
CA ALA A 22 9.25 -30.99 11.20
C ALA A 22 8.47 -30.08 12.16
N VAL A 23 9.08 -29.68 13.28
CA VAL A 23 8.47 -28.74 14.24
C VAL A 23 8.23 -27.38 13.59
N SER A 24 9.18 -26.85 12.82
CA SER A 24 9.05 -25.56 12.12
C SER A 24 7.94 -25.57 11.06
N LEU A 25 7.84 -26.67 10.30
CA LEU A 25 6.78 -26.89 9.32
C LEU A 25 5.41 -26.97 9.98
N ALA A 26 5.27 -27.80 11.02
CA ALA A 26 4.01 -27.94 11.76
C ALA A 26 3.56 -26.60 12.35
N TRP A 27 4.49 -25.85 12.93
CA TRP A 27 4.23 -24.53 13.49
C TRP A 27 3.80 -23.50 12.42
N SER A 28 4.51 -23.48 11.29
CA SER A 28 4.18 -22.60 10.16
C SER A 28 2.83 -22.94 9.54
N ALA A 29 2.54 -24.22 9.33
CA ALA A 29 1.25 -24.70 8.84
C ALA A 29 0.11 -24.34 9.81
N GLY A 30 0.32 -24.51 11.12
CA GLY A 30 -0.65 -24.13 12.14
C GLY A 30 -0.96 -22.62 12.13
N ARG A 31 0.05 -21.76 11.98
CA ARG A 31 -0.16 -20.31 11.83
C ARG A 31 -0.91 -19.97 10.53
N ALA A 32 -0.56 -20.62 9.42
CA ALA A 32 -1.23 -20.41 8.14
C ALA A 32 -2.71 -20.81 8.24
N ALA A 33 -3.02 -21.98 8.79
CA ALA A 33 -4.38 -22.45 8.99
C ALA A 33 -5.21 -21.49 9.86
N ARG A 34 -4.62 -20.96 10.95
CA ARG A 34 -5.30 -19.95 11.79
C ARG A 34 -5.59 -18.66 11.02
N ARG A 35 -4.64 -18.16 10.23
CA ARG A 35 -4.84 -16.96 9.39
C ARG A 35 -5.91 -17.20 8.33
N ILE A 36 -5.92 -18.37 7.70
CA ILE A 36 -6.95 -18.76 6.73
C ILE A 36 -8.31 -18.83 7.42
N GLY A 37 -8.41 -19.46 8.60
CA GLY A 37 -9.65 -19.52 9.37
C GLY A 37 -10.17 -18.15 9.78
N GLN A 38 -9.30 -17.22 10.18
CA GLN A 38 -9.67 -15.83 10.46
C GLN A 38 -10.12 -15.09 9.20
N ALA A 39 -9.44 -15.30 8.07
CA ALA A 39 -9.84 -14.73 6.79
C ALA A 39 -11.16 -15.30 6.28
N TRP A 40 -11.49 -16.55 6.61
CA TRP A 40 -12.72 -17.21 6.22
C TRP A 40 -13.97 -16.54 6.79
N VAL A 41 -13.88 -15.94 7.99
CA VAL A 41 -14.97 -15.15 8.58
C VAL A 41 -15.33 -13.93 7.71
N HIS A 42 -14.37 -13.46 6.92
CA HIS A 42 -14.55 -12.34 5.97
C HIS A 42 -14.70 -12.84 4.52
N ALA A 43 -14.82 -14.15 4.29
CA ALA A 43 -15.03 -14.69 2.96
C ALA A 43 -16.43 -14.29 2.46
N GLY A 44 -16.46 -13.48 1.41
CA GLY A 44 -17.70 -12.93 0.83
C GLY A 44 -17.91 -11.44 1.11
N GLU A 45 -17.07 -10.80 1.92
CA GLU A 45 -17.08 -9.34 2.02
C GLU A 45 -16.74 -8.71 0.67
N SER A 46 -17.48 -7.66 0.33
CA SER A 46 -17.15 -6.80 -0.79
C SER A 46 -15.87 -6.01 -0.50
N ARG A 47 -15.15 -5.60 -1.54
CA ARG A 47 -13.96 -4.72 -1.38
C ARG A 47 -14.28 -3.44 -0.62
N LEU A 48 -15.49 -2.92 -0.77
CA LEU A 48 -15.95 -1.73 -0.06
C LEU A 48 -16.04 -1.99 1.46
N GLU A 49 -16.58 -3.13 1.88
CA GLU A 49 -16.70 -3.52 3.29
C GLU A 49 -15.32 -3.76 3.91
N GLU A 50 -14.46 -4.50 3.22
CA GLU A 50 -13.09 -4.77 3.66
C GLU A 50 -12.30 -3.47 3.90
N ARG A 51 -12.39 -2.53 2.94
CA ARG A 51 -11.71 -1.23 3.03
C ARG A 51 -12.33 -0.32 4.06
N SER A 52 -13.66 -0.33 4.18
CA SER A 52 -14.37 0.45 5.21
C SER A 52 -13.94 0.03 6.61
N ARG A 53 -13.68 -1.26 6.82
CA ARG A 53 -13.21 -1.81 8.11
C ARG A 53 -11.75 -1.45 8.42
N HIS A 54 -10.87 -1.40 7.42
CA HIS A 54 -9.45 -1.11 7.64
C HIS A 54 -9.10 0.38 7.65
N PHE A 55 -9.73 1.18 6.77
CA PHE A 55 -9.38 2.60 6.53
C PHE A 55 -10.54 3.56 6.82
N GLY A 56 -11.70 3.03 7.22
CA GLY A 56 -12.91 3.80 7.44
C GLY A 56 -13.77 3.95 6.18
N PRO A 57 -15.09 4.21 6.36
CA PRO A 57 -16.04 4.29 5.25
C PRO A 57 -15.75 5.45 4.29
N ALA A 58 -15.23 6.58 4.81
CA ALA A 58 -14.92 7.74 3.99
C ALA A 58 -13.79 7.47 2.97
N TYR A 59 -12.76 6.73 3.37
CA TYR A 59 -11.70 6.30 2.46
C TYR A 59 -12.26 5.36 1.39
N ALA A 60 -13.04 4.35 1.80
CA ALA A 60 -13.56 3.34 0.89
C ALA A 60 -14.49 3.94 -0.19
N LEU A 61 -15.35 4.88 0.21
CA LEU A 61 -16.21 5.61 -0.72
C LEU A 61 -15.40 6.51 -1.68
N ALA A 62 -14.39 7.23 -1.18
CA ALA A 62 -13.54 8.07 -2.01
C ALA A 62 -12.80 7.24 -3.09
N ILE A 63 -12.28 6.06 -2.73
CA ILE A 63 -11.67 5.14 -3.69
C ILE A 63 -12.67 4.69 -4.75
N GLU A 64 -13.88 4.30 -4.37
CA GLU A 64 -14.90 3.88 -5.35
C GLU A 64 -15.31 5.02 -6.28
N GLU A 65 -15.43 6.24 -5.78
CA GLU A 65 -15.69 7.43 -6.59
C GLU A 65 -14.55 7.70 -7.59
N ILE A 66 -13.30 7.61 -7.12
CA ILE A 66 -12.12 7.73 -7.99
C ILE A 66 -12.12 6.64 -9.08
N ARG A 67 -12.43 5.39 -8.72
CA ARG A 67 -12.49 4.27 -9.67
C ARG A 67 -13.59 4.46 -10.73
N ARG A 68 -14.72 5.06 -10.36
CA ARG A 68 -15.80 5.40 -11.32
C ARG A 68 -15.39 6.55 -12.24
N THR A 69 -14.60 7.49 -11.75
CA THR A 69 -14.21 8.70 -12.49
C THR A 69 -13.04 8.45 -13.44
N ILE A 70 -12.01 7.70 -13.01
CA ILE A 70 -10.83 7.43 -13.81
C ILE A 70 -11.05 6.13 -14.61
N PRO A 71 -10.93 6.15 -15.95
CA PRO A 71 -11.03 4.96 -16.78
C PRO A 71 -10.05 3.85 -16.33
N PRO A 72 -10.34 2.56 -16.62
CA PRO A 72 -9.47 1.45 -16.23
C PRO A 72 -8.02 1.56 -16.73
N ASP A 73 -7.82 2.15 -17.90
CA ASP A 73 -6.53 2.44 -18.55
C ASP A 73 -6.01 3.86 -18.29
N GLY A 74 -6.73 4.63 -17.47
CA GLY A 74 -6.41 6.01 -17.15
C GLY A 74 -5.06 6.17 -16.45
N VAL A 75 -4.39 7.29 -16.76
CA VAL A 75 -3.15 7.71 -16.10
C VAL A 75 -3.45 8.84 -15.12
N TYR A 76 -2.97 8.70 -13.89
CA TYR A 76 -3.13 9.73 -12.86
C TYR A 76 -1.80 10.06 -12.20
N ALA A 77 -1.68 11.31 -11.76
CA ALA A 77 -0.61 11.75 -10.88
C ALA A 77 -1.00 11.49 -9.43
N LEU A 78 -0.04 11.12 -8.60
CA LEU A 78 -0.25 10.81 -7.19
C LEU A 78 0.68 11.67 -6.33
N VAL A 79 0.11 12.36 -5.35
CA VAL A 79 0.80 13.27 -4.44
C VAL A 79 0.57 12.81 -3.01
N ASP A 80 1.62 12.81 -2.20
CA ASP A 80 1.50 12.54 -0.77
C ASP A 80 1.18 13.83 -0.01
N ALA A 81 0.07 13.91 0.71
CA ALA A 81 -0.29 15.07 1.51
C ALA A 81 0.39 15.06 2.90
N ASP A 82 0.92 13.91 3.32
CA ASP A 82 1.55 13.78 4.62
C ASP A 82 2.94 14.43 4.62
N ALA A 83 3.38 14.93 5.77
CA ALA A 83 4.72 15.51 5.93
C ALA A 83 5.82 14.42 5.91
N ASP A 84 5.46 13.21 6.33
CA ASP A 84 6.32 12.05 6.42
C ASP A 84 5.70 10.88 5.64
N GLU A 85 6.53 9.92 5.22
CA GLU A 85 6.07 8.73 4.50
C GLU A 85 5.24 7.81 5.42
N LYS A 86 3.92 8.03 5.45
CA LYS A 86 2.95 7.22 6.21
C LYS A 86 2.28 6.12 5.38
N GLY A 87 2.60 6.04 4.08
CA GLY A 87 2.14 4.98 3.19
C GLY A 87 0.75 5.17 2.58
N GLY A 88 0.09 6.32 2.77
CA GLY A 88 -1.22 6.61 2.15
C GLY A 88 -1.19 6.47 0.62
N VAL A 89 -0.13 6.95 -0.02
CA VAL A 89 0.14 6.81 -1.46
C VAL A 89 0.20 5.34 -1.90
N LEU A 90 0.79 4.46 -1.09
CA LEU A 90 0.92 3.04 -1.42
C LEU A 90 -0.44 2.35 -1.45
N TRP A 91 -1.30 2.64 -0.47
CA TRP A 91 -2.65 2.07 -0.40
C TRP A 91 -3.53 2.54 -1.55
N VAL A 92 -3.52 3.84 -1.84
CA VAL A 92 -4.25 4.40 -2.99
C VAL A 92 -3.78 3.78 -4.31
N ARG A 93 -2.46 3.61 -4.49
CA ARG A 93 -1.93 2.94 -5.69
C ARG A 93 -2.41 1.48 -5.80
N PHE A 94 -2.41 0.75 -4.69
CA PHE A 94 -2.86 -0.64 -4.67
C PHE A 94 -4.36 -0.74 -5.01
N ASP A 95 -5.19 0.12 -4.44
CA ASP A 95 -6.64 0.10 -4.64
C ASP A 95 -7.10 0.53 -6.04
N LEU A 96 -6.31 1.37 -6.70
CA LEU A 96 -6.62 1.87 -8.03
C LEU A 96 -6.03 1.03 -9.17
N ALA A 97 -5.20 0.03 -8.85
CA ALA A 97 -4.69 -0.92 -9.83
C ALA A 97 -5.84 -1.52 -10.67
N PRO A 98 -5.65 -1.71 -12.00
CA PRO A 98 -4.41 -1.62 -12.76
C PRO A 98 -4.08 -0.22 -13.34
N ARG A 99 -4.78 0.85 -12.91
CA ARG A 99 -4.55 2.21 -13.43
C ARG A 99 -3.09 2.66 -13.24
N ARG A 100 -2.58 3.45 -14.18
CA ARG A 100 -1.17 3.87 -14.18
C ARG A 100 -0.98 5.11 -13.30
N ALA A 101 -0.18 4.97 -12.24
CA ALA A 101 0.16 6.05 -11.34
C ALA A 101 1.54 6.65 -11.67
N THR A 102 1.65 7.98 -11.66
CA THR A 102 2.95 8.68 -11.58
C THR A 102 3.05 9.41 -10.26
N TYR A 103 3.99 9.02 -9.41
CA TYR A 103 4.23 9.67 -8.13
C TYR A 103 4.99 10.99 -8.33
N LEU A 104 4.46 12.09 -7.77
CA LEU A 104 5.04 13.42 -7.91
C LEU A 104 5.87 13.87 -6.69
N GLY A 105 5.80 13.14 -5.59
CA GLY A 105 6.42 13.49 -4.31
C GLY A 105 5.42 13.97 -3.26
N PHE A 106 5.95 14.60 -2.22
CA PHE A 106 5.16 15.19 -1.14
C PHE A 106 4.59 16.54 -1.55
N LEU A 107 3.38 16.85 -1.08
CA LEU A 107 2.65 18.08 -1.36
C LEU A 107 3.45 19.31 -0.93
N HIS A 108 4.14 19.23 0.21
CA HIS A 108 4.98 20.32 0.73
C HIS A 108 6.23 20.60 -0.14
N ASP A 109 6.67 19.65 -0.97
CA ASP A 109 7.74 19.87 -1.95
C ASP A 109 7.23 20.52 -3.25
N LEU A 110 5.91 20.52 -3.47
CA LEU A 110 5.27 21.02 -4.68
C LEU A 110 4.98 22.52 -4.64
N ASN A 111 5.50 23.25 -3.65
CA ASN A 111 5.29 24.70 -3.43
C ASN A 111 5.70 25.61 -4.61
N ARG A 112 6.39 25.08 -5.63
CA ARG A 112 6.77 25.81 -6.85
C ARG A 112 5.97 25.30 -8.05
N PRO A 113 4.94 26.04 -8.52
CA PRO A 113 4.08 25.61 -9.63
C PRO A 113 4.81 25.27 -10.92
N ARG A 114 5.96 25.91 -11.20
CA ARG A 114 6.79 25.61 -12.37
C ARG A 114 7.38 24.20 -12.31
N THR A 115 7.86 23.78 -11.14
CA THR A 115 8.43 22.44 -10.92
C THR A 115 7.34 21.37 -11.05
N VAL A 116 6.14 21.65 -10.53
CA VAL A 116 4.99 20.75 -10.65
C VAL A 116 4.57 20.58 -12.10
N ARG A 117 4.45 21.67 -12.86
CA ARG A 117 4.10 21.60 -14.30
C ARG A 117 5.12 20.81 -15.12
N GLN A 118 6.40 20.84 -14.73
CA GLN A 118 7.46 20.06 -15.38
C GLN A 118 7.41 18.57 -15.00
N ARG A 119 7.07 18.25 -13.75
CA ARG A 119 6.96 16.87 -13.24
C ARG A 119 5.65 16.20 -13.62
N LEU A 120 4.57 16.95 -13.81
CA LEU A 120 3.29 16.40 -14.24
C LEU A 120 3.42 15.84 -15.65
N VAL A 121 3.24 14.54 -15.79
CA VAL A 121 3.17 13.88 -17.09
C VAL A 121 2.06 14.53 -17.91
N ARG A 122 2.34 14.88 -19.17
CA ARG A 122 1.37 15.56 -20.04
C ARG A 122 0.02 14.83 -20.08
N ASP A 123 0.06 13.51 -20.01
CA ASP A 123 -1.09 12.62 -20.16
C ASP A 123 -1.87 12.40 -18.85
N ALA A 124 -1.33 12.81 -17.69
CA ALA A 124 -2.04 12.69 -16.42
C ALA A 124 -3.09 13.80 -16.30
N ARG A 125 -4.33 13.50 -16.70
CA ARG A 125 -5.49 14.39 -16.56
C ARG A 125 -5.92 14.55 -15.10
N TRP A 126 -5.76 13.49 -14.30
CA TRP A 126 -6.20 13.43 -12.91
C TRP A 126 -5.00 13.51 -11.97
N VAL A 127 -5.20 14.20 -10.85
CA VAL A 127 -4.25 14.26 -9.74
C VAL A 127 -4.96 13.77 -8.49
N ILE A 128 -4.36 12.83 -7.78
CA ILE A 128 -4.88 12.32 -6.52
C ILE A 128 -3.94 12.78 -5.42
N VAL A 129 -4.51 13.41 -4.40
CA VAL A 129 -3.81 13.78 -3.17
C VAL A 129 -4.19 12.74 -2.12
N ALA A 130 -3.21 11.97 -1.67
CA ALA A 130 -3.39 10.86 -0.74
C ALA A 130 -2.82 11.21 0.63
N SER A 131 -3.47 10.74 1.70
CA SER A 131 -3.00 10.88 3.08
C SER A 131 -3.32 9.58 3.82
N ALA A 132 -2.53 9.23 4.82
CA ALA A 132 -2.83 8.14 5.74
C ALA A 132 -3.98 8.47 6.70
N GLU A 133 -4.19 9.76 6.99
CA GLU A 133 -5.15 10.23 8.00
C GLU A 133 -6.47 10.72 7.39
N ARG A 134 -6.49 11.00 6.09
CA ARG A 134 -7.63 11.58 5.38
C ARG A 134 -7.97 10.81 4.11
N PRO A 135 -9.25 10.76 3.71
CA PRO A 135 -9.64 10.16 2.44
C PRO A 135 -8.89 10.79 1.26
N PRO A 136 -8.50 10.00 0.24
CA PRO A 136 -7.86 10.54 -0.94
C PRO A 136 -8.80 11.48 -1.70
N VAL A 137 -8.26 12.58 -2.20
CA VAL A 137 -9.04 13.59 -2.94
C VAL A 137 -8.62 13.57 -4.41
N LEU A 138 -9.62 13.49 -5.28
CA LEU A 138 -9.44 13.57 -6.73
C LEU A 138 -9.54 15.02 -7.19
N TYR A 139 -8.57 15.42 -7.99
CA TYR A 139 -8.57 16.69 -8.69
C TYR A 139 -8.44 16.47 -10.20
N GLU A 140 -9.11 17.30 -10.98
CA GLU A 140 -8.66 17.54 -12.35
C GLU A 140 -7.36 18.35 -12.33
N ARG A 141 -6.46 18.09 -13.28
CA ARG A 141 -5.15 18.74 -13.38
C ARG A 141 -5.20 20.27 -13.26
N GLN A 142 -6.15 20.91 -13.94
CA GLN A 142 -6.25 22.37 -13.92
C GLN A 142 -6.71 22.89 -12.56
N ALA A 143 -7.71 22.22 -11.95
CA ALA A 143 -8.19 22.53 -10.61
C ALA A 143 -7.09 22.36 -9.56
N PHE A 144 -6.35 21.24 -9.61
CA PHE A 144 -5.21 21.00 -8.74
C PHE A 144 -4.18 22.14 -8.81
N LEU A 145 -3.79 22.54 -10.02
CA LEU A 145 -2.81 23.61 -10.20
C LEU A 145 -3.33 24.97 -9.70
N ALA A 146 -4.62 25.25 -9.87
CA ALA A 146 -5.25 26.48 -9.39
C ALA A 146 -5.32 26.51 -7.85
N GLU A 147 -5.70 25.41 -7.22
CA GLU A 147 -5.72 25.28 -5.77
C GLU A 147 -4.32 25.30 -5.16
N LEU A 148 -3.35 24.68 -5.82
CA LEU A 148 -1.96 24.67 -5.37
C LEU A 148 -1.39 26.09 -5.39
N HIS A 149 -1.70 26.86 -6.44
CA HIS A 149 -1.30 28.26 -6.52
C HIS A 149 -1.97 29.12 -5.43
N ALA A 150 -3.21 28.81 -5.09
CA ALA A 150 -3.95 29.48 -4.02
C ALA A 150 -3.59 28.99 -2.60
N GLY A 151 -2.73 27.98 -2.46
CA GLY A 151 -2.40 27.37 -1.16
C GLY A 151 -3.58 26.67 -0.49
N ARG A 152 -4.55 26.15 -1.27
CA ARG A 152 -5.78 25.52 -0.78
C ARG A 152 -5.83 24.01 -0.87
N VAL A 153 -4.85 23.38 -1.53
CA VAL A 153 -4.75 21.92 -1.55
C VAL A 153 -4.48 21.43 -0.13
N ARG A 154 -5.30 20.50 0.33
CA ARG A 154 -5.21 19.94 1.67
C ARG A 154 -4.96 18.45 1.59
#